data_AF-A0AAE0U3D2-F1
#
_entry.id   AF-A0AAE0U3D2-F1
#
_cell.length_a   1.000
_cell.length_b   1.000
_cell.length_c   1.000
_cell.angle_alpha   90.00
_cell.angle_beta   90.00
_cell.angle_gamma   90.00
#
_symmetry.space_group_name_H-M   'P 1'
#
loop_
_entity.id
_entity.type
_entity.pdbx_description
1 polymer ?
#
loop_
_entity_poly.entity_id
_entity_poly.type
_entity_poly.pdbx_seq_one_letter_code
_entity_poly.pdbx_strand_id
1 'polypeptide(L)'
;MPIIRSTTDPASSLPLDQAFTLLSSFNQFLTVAIHDILYRRRIYEATTFAATRAFNLPVHQSRHPNLCKWIRESVDAVAAQLAGGHVARVVLLIEAPPVSPLSPTSAKSAKSTKSTNDDDDDDNETSSPPSRAISVRERWMFDVSRFPAWPTPRNSSSTNATSNTAGAKAMRTYGKMLNREASSKTEENREAAERSTAINWADVDEQFRGALVRLAYATEKMDPLPAGCAFNIGVELRETGLAPIGHPQAWIPSQPKAAAHFTSSTTTRTRKYVEEGARARTTPVRSVEAGPLFFECWVEEAPPLSSLPIPDSQRTTQPT
;
A
#
# COMPACT_ATOMS: atom_id res chain seq x y z
N MET A 1 -3.71 -6.78 45.86
CA MET A 1 -4.09 -5.43 45.41
C MET A 1 -3.43 -5.18 44.07
N PRO A 2 -4.13 -5.35 42.93
CA PRO A 2 -3.55 -5.07 41.62
C PRO A 2 -3.54 -3.56 41.38
N ILE A 3 -2.40 -3.07 40.90
CA ILE A 3 -2.18 -1.67 40.52
C ILE A 3 -2.96 -1.42 39.22
N ILE A 4 -4.09 -0.72 39.32
CA ILE A 4 -4.87 -0.25 38.18
C ILE A 4 -4.02 0.79 37.45
N ARG A 5 -3.52 0.44 36.27
CA ARG A 5 -2.92 1.42 35.35
C ARG A 5 -4.04 2.33 34.86
N SER A 6 -3.90 3.63 35.11
CA SER A 6 -4.78 4.66 34.60
C SER A 6 -4.83 4.58 33.08
N THR A 7 -6.03 4.33 32.57
CA THR A 7 -6.41 4.48 31.16
C THR A 7 -6.16 5.93 30.75
N THR A 8 -5.21 6.14 29.84
CA THR A 8 -4.99 7.43 29.17
C THR A 8 -6.24 7.77 28.35
N ASP A 9 -6.82 8.94 28.60
CA ASP A 9 -7.96 9.47 27.86
C ASP A 9 -7.69 9.51 26.34
N PRO A 10 -8.71 9.25 25.50
CA PRO A 10 -8.58 9.30 24.05
C PRO A 10 -8.59 10.76 23.56
N ALA A 11 -7.60 11.09 22.73
CA ALA A 11 -7.52 12.28 21.89
C ALA A 11 -7.24 13.63 22.59
N SER A 12 -6.00 13.85 23.02
CA SER A 12 -5.40 15.18 22.88
C SER A 12 -5.33 15.48 21.37
N SER A 13 -6.29 16.22 20.84
CA SER A 13 -6.32 16.60 19.43
C SER A 13 -5.05 17.39 19.10
N LEU A 14 -4.18 16.83 18.28
CA LEU A 14 -2.97 17.49 17.80
C LEU A 14 -3.37 18.81 17.10
N PRO A 15 -2.68 19.94 17.36
CA PRO A 15 -2.89 21.18 16.62
C PRO A 15 -2.84 20.96 15.10
N LEU A 16 -3.67 21.67 14.33
CA LEU A 16 -3.86 21.40 12.90
C LEU A 16 -2.58 21.58 12.07
N ASP A 17 -1.71 22.51 12.46
CA ASP A 17 -0.37 22.74 11.90
C ASP A 17 0.58 21.57 12.15
N GLN A 18 0.64 21.10 13.39
CA GLN A 18 1.44 19.94 13.76
C GLN A 18 0.93 18.68 13.06
N ALA A 19 -0.39 18.53 12.96
CA ALA A 19 -1.03 17.46 12.24
C ALA A 19 -0.66 17.43 10.75
N PHE A 20 -0.78 18.58 10.09
CA PHE A 20 -0.41 18.72 8.69
C PHE A 20 1.07 18.40 8.44
N THR A 21 1.95 18.93 9.30
CA THR A 21 3.40 18.71 9.17
C THR A 21 3.73 17.23 9.38
N LEU A 22 3.07 16.57 10.33
CA LEU A 22 3.29 15.16 10.63
C LEU A 22 2.84 14.27 9.47
N LEU A 23 1.65 14.52 8.90
CA LEU A 23 1.20 13.78 7.72
C LEU A 23 2.13 14.02 6.53
N SER A 24 2.58 15.26 6.33
CA SER A 24 3.51 15.60 5.24
C SER A 24 4.84 14.83 5.38
N SER A 25 5.36 14.74 6.60
CA SER A 25 6.58 13.98 6.90
C SER A 25 6.37 12.48 6.65
N PHE A 26 5.23 11.91 7.06
CA PHE A 26 4.88 10.52 6.73
C PHE A 26 4.76 10.27 5.22
N ASN A 27 4.16 11.19 4.47
CA ASN A 27 4.06 11.07 3.00
C ASN A 27 5.44 11.09 2.33
N GLN A 28 6.37 11.90 2.84
CA GLN A 28 7.76 11.89 2.40
C GLN A 28 8.43 10.54 2.70
N PHE A 29 8.22 10.00 3.90
CA PHE A 29 8.69 8.66 4.26
C PHE A 29 8.13 7.58 3.31
N LEU A 30 6.81 7.57 3.09
CA LEU A 30 6.15 6.59 2.23
C LEU A 30 6.66 6.68 0.78
N THR A 31 6.84 7.90 0.26
CA THR A 31 7.41 8.13 -1.07
C THR A 31 8.81 7.53 -1.20
N VAL A 32 9.68 7.80 -0.23
CA VAL A 32 11.04 7.26 -0.20
C VAL A 32 11.03 5.75 -0.08
N ALA A 33 10.19 5.19 0.81
CA ALA A 33 10.05 3.75 0.99
C ALA A 33 9.61 3.06 -0.30
N ILE A 34 8.62 3.60 -1.03
CA ILE A 34 8.18 3.04 -2.31
C ILE A 34 9.32 3.03 -3.32
N HIS A 35 10.03 4.15 -3.50
CA HIS A 35 11.17 4.19 -4.42
C HIS A 35 12.26 3.18 -4.06
N ASP A 36 12.61 3.05 -2.78
CA ASP A 36 13.66 2.14 -2.32
C ASP A 36 13.23 0.66 -2.45
N ILE A 37 11.96 0.32 -2.16
CA ILE A 37 11.40 -1.03 -2.42
C ILE A 37 11.51 -1.35 -3.92
N LEU A 38 11.03 -0.47 -4.81
CA LEU A 38 11.03 -0.72 -6.25
C LEU A 38 12.44 -0.94 -6.80
N TYR A 39 13.43 -0.22 -6.28
CA TYR A 39 14.84 -0.40 -6.60
C TYR A 39 15.37 -1.77 -6.12
N ARG A 40 15.20 -2.08 -4.83
CA ARG A 40 15.79 -3.29 -4.22
C ARG A 40 15.13 -4.57 -4.69
N ARG A 41 13.82 -4.54 -4.93
CA ARG A 41 13.05 -5.66 -5.49
C ARG A 41 13.18 -5.76 -7.01
N ARG A 42 13.98 -4.89 -7.66
CA ARG A 42 14.27 -4.91 -9.10
C ARG A 42 13.01 -4.87 -9.99
N ILE A 43 11.99 -4.14 -9.56
CA ILE A 43 10.78 -3.91 -10.37
C ILE A 43 11.10 -3.07 -11.61
N TYR A 44 12.06 -2.16 -11.45
CA TYR A 44 12.67 -1.40 -12.54
C TYR A 44 14.17 -1.59 -12.52
N GLU A 45 14.83 -1.36 -13.65
CA GLU A 45 16.29 -1.49 -13.73
C GLU A 45 17.00 -0.49 -12.83
N ALA A 46 18.10 -0.94 -12.19
CA ALA A 46 18.89 -0.12 -11.27
C ALA A 46 19.44 1.15 -11.93
N THR A 47 19.71 1.11 -13.24
CA THR A 47 20.17 2.25 -14.05
C THR A 47 19.14 3.38 -14.10
N THR A 48 17.86 3.09 -13.90
CA THR A 48 16.79 4.11 -13.87
C THR A 48 16.72 4.87 -12.54
N PHE A 49 17.50 4.46 -11.54
CA PHE A 49 17.56 5.12 -10.23
C PHE A 49 18.85 5.91 -10.06
N ALA A 50 18.78 6.92 -9.19
CA ALA A 50 19.94 7.63 -8.67
C ALA A 50 20.02 7.42 -7.16
N ALA A 51 21.26 7.33 -6.66
CA ALA A 51 21.51 7.43 -5.24
C ALA A 51 21.23 8.86 -4.77
N THR A 52 20.42 8.99 -3.73
CA THR A 52 20.04 10.26 -3.09
C THR A 52 20.10 10.08 -1.57
N ARG A 53 19.68 11.10 -0.82
CA ARG A 53 19.66 11.08 0.65
C ARG A 53 18.29 11.53 1.16
N ALA A 54 17.72 10.77 2.09
CA ALA A 54 16.52 11.14 2.82
C ALA A 54 16.66 10.68 4.27
N PHE A 55 16.19 11.47 5.25
CA PHE A 55 16.32 11.16 6.69
C PHE A 55 17.75 10.81 7.10
N ASN A 56 18.73 11.52 6.51
CA ASN A 56 20.15 11.25 6.70
C ASN A 56 20.64 9.84 6.24
N LEU A 57 19.85 9.12 5.45
CA LEU A 57 20.13 7.78 4.93
C LEU A 57 20.35 7.82 3.40
N PRO A 58 21.36 7.11 2.86
CA PRO A 58 21.47 6.87 1.42
C PRO A 58 20.32 5.98 0.94
N VAL A 59 19.54 6.47 -0.03
CA VAL A 59 18.37 5.78 -0.60
C VAL A 59 18.39 5.89 -2.12
N HIS A 60 17.58 5.09 -2.79
CA HIS A 60 17.46 5.14 -4.24
C HIS A 60 16.16 5.83 -4.65
N GLN A 61 16.24 6.75 -5.59
CA GLN A 61 15.07 7.42 -6.17
C GLN A 61 15.07 7.24 -7.68
N SER A 62 13.91 6.92 -8.26
CA SER A 62 13.79 6.81 -9.71
C SER A 62 14.03 8.16 -10.38
N ARG A 63 14.61 8.13 -11.58
CA ARG A 63 14.75 9.29 -12.46
C ARG A 63 13.68 9.35 -13.54
N HIS A 64 12.83 8.33 -13.64
CA HIS A 64 11.82 8.26 -14.70
C HIS A 64 10.63 9.19 -14.36
N PRO A 65 10.38 10.25 -15.17
CA PRO A 65 9.45 11.31 -14.81
C PRO A 65 8.02 10.81 -14.59
N ASN A 66 7.56 9.86 -15.41
CA ASN A 66 6.20 9.32 -15.27
C ASN A 66 6.06 8.45 -14.02
N LEU A 67 7.12 7.73 -13.62
CA LEU A 67 7.08 6.91 -12.41
C LEU A 67 7.07 7.80 -11.16
N CYS A 68 7.96 8.80 -11.13
CA CYS A 68 7.99 9.79 -10.04
C CYS A 68 6.68 10.57 -9.95
N LYS A 69 6.06 10.91 -11.08
CA LYS A 69 4.74 11.54 -11.12
C LYS A 69 3.67 10.63 -10.54
N TRP A 70 3.61 9.39 -11.01
CA TRP A 70 2.62 8.42 -10.56
C TRP A 70 2.73 8.13 -9.04
N ILE A 71 3.96 7.98 -8.52
CA ILE A 71 4.18 7.74 -7.08
C ILE A 71 3.69 8.93 -6.26
N ARG A 72 4.04 10.17 -6.67
CA ARG A 72 3.62 11.38 -5.98
C ARG A 72 2.10 11.53 -5.96
N GLU A 73 1.45 11.39 -7.11
CA GLU A 73 -0.02 11.48 -7.22
C GLU A 73 -0.71 10.41 -6.38
N SER A 74 -0.16 9.19 -6.36
CA SER A 74 -0.70 8.09 -5.55
C SER A 74 -0.53 8.34 -4.04
N VAL A 75 0.63 8.84 -3.60
CA VAL A 75 0.85 9.20 -2.19
C VAL A 75 -0.03 10.38 -1.78
N ASP A 76 -0.22 11.38 -2.64
CA ASP A 76 -1.16 12.49 -2.40
C ASP A 76 -2.61 11.98 -2.25
N ALA A 77 -3.01 10.99 -3.07
CA ALA A 77 -4.32 10.36 -2.95
C ALA A 77 -4.47 9.57 -1.64
N VAL A 78 -3.42 8.85 -1.21
CA VAL A 78 -3.37 8.16 0.09
C VAL A 78 -3.46 9.18 1.24
N ALA A 79 -2.74 10.30 1.15
CA ALA A 79 -2.76 11.37 2.14
C ALA A 79 -4.16 11.96 2.33
N ALA A 80 -4.93 12.13 1.26
CA ALA A 80 -6.32 12.57 1.34
C ALA A 80 -7.19 11.58 2.13
N GLN A 81 -6.97 10.28 1.98
CA GLN A 81 -7.69 9.26 2.76
C GLN A 81 -7.24 9.22 4.21
N LEU A 82 -5.93 9.32 4.47
CA LEU A 82 -5.35 9.38 5.81
C LEU A 82 -5.90 10.59 6.58
N ALA A 83 -5.99 11.76 5.94
CA ALA A 83 -6.57 12.97 6.49
C ALA A 83 -8.04 12.82 6.89
N GLY A 84 -8.77 11.91 6.25
CA GLY A 84 -10.14 11.54 6.62
C GLY A 84 -10.22 10.64 7.86
N GLY A 85 -9.12 10.04 8.33
CA GLY A 85 -9.07 9.21 9.54
C GLY A 85 -9.66 7.80 9.37
N HIS A 86 -10.06 7.42 8.15
CA HIS A 86 -10.74 6.16 7.87
C HIS A 86 -9.82 5.06 7.30
N VAL A 87 -8.52 5.32 7.18
CA VAL A 87 -7.56 4.32 6.68
C VAL A 87 -7.11 3.44 7.85
N ALA A 88 -7.11 2.13 7.63
CA ALA A 88 -6.50 1.14 8.52
C ALA A 88 -5.08 0.79 8.05
N ARG A 89 -4.90 0.55 6.75
CA ARG A 89 -3.59 0.14 6.18
C ARG A 89 -3.35 0.79 4.82
N VAL A 90 -2.10 1.12 4.55
CA VAL A 90 -1.60 1.44 3.19
C VAL A 90 -0.80 0.23 2.72
N VAL A 91 -1.02 -0.21 1.49
CA VAL A 91 -0.42 -1.43 0.93
C VAL A 91 0.27 -1.12 -0.38
N LEU A 92 1.57 -1.41 -0.47
CA LEU A 92 2.28 -1.50 -1.74
C LEU A 92 2.28 -2.96 -2.18
N LEU A 93 1.57 -3.21 -3.28
CA LEU A 93 1.36 -4.53 -3.85
C LEU A 93 2.35 -4.77 -4.97
N ILE A 94 3.03 -5.91 -4.97
CA ILE A 94 3.83 -6.38 -6.10
C ILE A 94 3.16 -7.63 -6.67
N GLU A 95 2.88 -7.60 -7.97
CA GLU A 95 2.16 -8.65 -8.69
C GLU A 95 3.04 -9.24 -9.79
N ALA A 96 3.00 -10.57 -9.93
CA ALA A 96 3.61 -11.24 -11.07
C ALA A 96 2.82 -10.95 -12.34
N PRO A 97 3.48 -10.97 -13.51
CA PRO A 97 2.78 -10.81 -14.77
C PRO A 97 1.71 -11.90 -14.89
N PRO A 98 0.52 -11.56 -15.39
CA PRO A 98 -0.55 -12.53 -15.54
C PRO A 98 -0.12 -13.59 -16.54
N VAL A 99 -0.20 -14.85 -16.12
CA VAL A 99 0.12 -15.99 -16.98
C VAL A 99 -0.96 -16.07 -18.05
N SER A 100 -0.60 -15.74 -19.30
CA SER A 100 -1.49 -16.01 -20.43
C SER A 100 -1.67 -17.53 -20.53
N PRO A 101 -2.90 -18.06 -20.63
CA PRO A 101 -3.14 -19.51 -20.72
C PRO A 101 -2.64 -20.18 -22.02
N LEU A 102 -1.84 -19.48 -22.84
CA LEU A 102 -1.36 -19.95 -24.14
C LEU A 102 0.13 -19.64 -24.31
N SER A 103 0.99 -20.40 -23.63
CA SER A 103 2.38 -20.56 -24.07
C SER A 103 3.01 -21.87 -23.56
N PRO A 104 2.79 -23.00 -24.25
CA PRO A 104 3.77 -24.08 -24.25
C PRO A 104 4.95 -23.71 -25.15
N THR A 105 6.15 -23.67 -24.58
CA THR A 105 7.41 -23.51 -25.30
C THR A 105 7.66 -24.67 -26.27
N SER A 106 8.00 -24.35 -27.52
CA SER A 106 8.88 -25.10 -28.44
C SER A 106 8.74 -26.63 -28.46
N ALA A 107 7.92 -27.15 -29.39
CA ALA A 107 8.20 -28.43 -30.03
C ALA A 107 7.80 -28.37 -31.52
N LYS A 108 8.66 -28.97 -32.34
CA LYS A 108 8.69 -28.95 -33.80
C LYS A 108 7.44 -29.59 -34.44
N SER A 109 7.06 -29.04 -35.60
CA SER A 109 6.52 -29.72 -36.80
C SER A 109 5.47 -30.83 -36.61
N ALA A 110 4.24 -30.59 -37.07
CA ALA A 110 3.65 -31.37 -38.15
C ALA A 110 2.35 -30.73 -38.68
N LYS A 111 2.29 -30.70 -40.01
CA LYS A 111 1.15 -30.42 -40.89
C LYS A 111 0.19 -31.61 -40.90
N SER A 112 -1.12 -31.40 -40.71
CA SER A 112 -2.20 -32.20 -41.33
C SER A 112 -3.57 -31.58 -41.04
N THR A 113 -4.24 -30.99 -42.03
CA THR A 113 -5.38 -31.53 -42.82
C THR A 113 -6.77 -31.32 -42.20
N LYS A 114 -7.49 -30.46 -42.94
CA LYS A 114 -8.93 -30.23 -43.07
C LYS A 114 -9.84 -31.48 -42.96
N SER A 115 -10.91 -31.35 -42.16
CA SER A 115 -12.24 -31.97 -42.33
C SER A 115 -13.24 -31.08 -41.54
N THR A 116 -14.03 -30.20 -42.17
CA THR A 116 -15.45 -30.40 -42.53
C THR A 116 -16.18 -31.47 -41.73
N ASN A 117 -17.03 -31.04 -40.80
CA ASN A 117 -18.45 -31.38 -40.79
C ASN A 117 -19.23 -30.27 -40.06
N ASP A 118 -20.32 -29.89 -40.71
CA ASP A 118 -21.43 -29.11 -40.20
C ASP A 118 -22.12 -29.87 -39.06
N ASP A 119 -22.52 -29.16 -38.01
CA ASP A 119 -23.76 -29.40 -37.26
C ASP A 119 -24.01 -28.18 -36.35
N ASP A 120 -25.17 -27.56 -36.58
CA ASP A 120 -25.73 -26.42 -35.86
C ASP A 120 -26.10 -26.81 -34.42
N ASP A 121 -25.57 -26.09 -33.43
CA ASP A 121 -26.21 -25.95 -32.11
C ASP A 121 -25.82 -24.59 -31.51
N ASP A 122 -26.82 -23.71 -31.46
CA ASP A 122 -26.77 -22.30 -31.05
C ASP A 122 -27.02 -22.18 -29.54
N ASP A 123 -25.98 -22.43 -28.74
CA ASP A 123 -25.97 -22.12 -27.30
C ASP A 123 -25.11 -20.88 -27.03
N ASN A 124 -25.79 -19.73 -26.99
CA ASN A 124 -25.24 -18.44 -26.59
C ASN A 124 -24.91 -18.40 -25.08
N GLU A 125 -23.86 -19.11 -24.67
CA GLU A 125 -23.19 -18.85 -23.40
C GLU A 125 -22.41 -17.53 -23.52
N THR A 126 -22.88 -16.53 -22.79
CA THR A 126 -22.18 -15.26 -22.60
C THR A 126 -20.86 -15.53 -21.87
N SER A 127 -19.82 -15.86 -22.64
CA SER A 127 -18.46 -16.06 -22.16
C SER A 127 -17.93 -14.73 -21.61
N SER A 128 -18.11 -14.55 -20.31
CA SER A 128 -17.38 -13.54 -19.56
C SER A 128 -15.89 -13.77 -19.86
N PRO A 129 -15.13 -12.74 -20.30
CA PRO A 129 -13.72 -12.92 -20.63
C PRO A 129 -13.00 -13.52 -19.41
N PRO A 130 -12.05 -14.46 -19.60
CA PRO A 130 -11.37 -15.10 -18.49
C PRO A 130 -10.74 -14.01 -17.62
N SER A 131 -11.24 -13.88 -16.40
CA SER A 131 -10.75 -12.91 -15.43
C SER A 131 -9.25 -13.14 -15.27
N ARG A 132 -8.45 -12.20 -15.77
CA ARG A 132 -6.99 -12.24 -15.73
C ARG A 132 -6.55 -12.44 -14.27
N ALA A 133 -6.09 -13.64 -13.92
CA ALA A 133 -5.76 -13.97 -12.54
C ALA A 133 -4.51 -13.19 -12.12
N ILE A 134 -4.68 -12.18 -11.28
CA ILE A 134 -3.59 -11.40 -10.69
C ILE A 134 -2.92 -12.29 -9.63
N SER A 135 -1.64 -12.61 -9.85
CA SER A 135 -0.84 -13.38 -8.89
C SER A 135 0.00 -12.42 -8.05
N VAL A 136 -0.55 -11.95 -6.94
CA VAL A 136 0.19 -11.14 -5.97
C VAL A 136 1.38 -11.94 -5.42
N ARG A 137 2.55 -11.29 -5.31
CA ARG A 137 3.81 -11.88 -4.82
C ARG A 137 4.25 -11.30 -3.49
N GLU A 138 4.16 -9.98 -3.34
CA GLU A 138 4.53 -9.31 -2.11
C GLU A 138 3.49 -8.26 -1.74
N ARG A 139 3.22 -8.12 -0.44
CA ARG A 139 2.40 -7.05 0.13
C ARG A 139 3.19 -6.33 1.21
N TRP A 140 3.62 -5.11 0.93
CA TRP A 140 4.27 -4.25 1.91
C TRP A 140 3.20 -3.45 2.63
N MET A 141 2.92 -3.83 3.88
CA MET A 141 1.91 -3.21 4.73
C MET A 141 2.51 -2.08 5.56
N PHE A 142 1.79 -0.97 5.62
CA PHE A 142 1.97 0.12 6.57
C PHE A 142 0.66 0.29 7.34
N ASP A 143 0.60 -0.23 8.56
CA ASP A 143 -0.57 -0.17 9.43
C ASP A 143 -0.64 1.16 10.17
N VAL A 144 -1.64 1.93 9.75
CA VAL A 144 -1.94 3.28 10.21
C VAL A 144 -3.23 3.29 11.05
N SER A 145 -3.71 2.14 11.53
CA SER A 145 -4.89 2.04 12.38
C SER A 145 -4.73 2.79 13.71
N ARG A 146 -3.48 2.98 14.13
CA ARG A 146 -3.09 3.76 15.31
C ARG A 146 -2.49 5.13 14.95
N PHE A 147 -2.66 5.61 13.71
CA PHE A 147 -2.33 7.00 13.35
C PHE A 147 -3.10 7.99 14.23
N PRO A 148 -2.52 9.18 14.48
CA PRO A 148 -3.21 10.23 15.21
C PRO A 148 -4.50 10.64 14.50
N ALA A 149 -5.55 10.91 15.29
CA ALA A 149 -6.80 11.44 14.76
C ALA A 149 -6.59 12.90 14.33
N TRP A 150 -6.85 13.18 13.05
CA TRP A 150 -6.70 14.54 12.53
C TRP A 150 -7.89 15.41 12.92
N PRO A 151 -7.67 16.65 13.39
CA PRO A 151 -8.76 17.54 13.74
C PRO A 151 -9.61 17.86 12.50
N THR A 152 -10.91 17.55 12.57
CA THR A 152 -11.91 18.02 11.61
C THR A 152 -12.37 19.42 12.03
N PRO A 153 -12.44 20.42 11.12
CA PRO A 153 -12.88 21.76 11.50
C PRO A 153 -14.31 21.77 12.07
N ARG A 154 -14.47 22.29 13.29
CA ARG A 154 -15.75 22.35 14.04
C ARG A 154 -16.86 23.19 13.35
N ASN A 155 -16.56 23.93 12.28
CA ASN A 155 -17.50 24.86 11.65
C ASN A 155 -18.36 24.25 10.52
N SER A 156 -18.32 22.94 10.28
CA SER A 156 -19.28 22.30 9.39
C SER A 156 -20.58 21.99 10.13
N SER A 157 -21.36 23.03 10.46
CA SER A 157 -22.73 22.92 10.97
C SER A 157 -23.75 22.48 9.91
N SER A 158 -23.32 21.94 8.77
CA SER A 158 -24.24 21.23 7.88
C SER A 158 -24.42 19.81 8.41
N THR A 159 -25.64 19.49 8.79
CA THR A 159 -26.18 18.19 9.23
C THR A 159 -25.99 17.02 8.22
N ASN A 160 -25.10 17.15 7.24
CA ASN A 160 -24.75 16.15 6.23
C ASN A 160 -23.22 15.95 6.14
N ALA A 161 -22.55 15.71 7.27
CA ALA A 161 -21.11 15.40 7.33
C ALA A 161 -20.79 13.95 6.91
N THR A 162 -21.35 13.52 5.77
CA THR A 162 -21.25 12.15 5.24
C THR A 162 -20.13 11.99 4.20
N SER A 163 -19.13 12.88 4.17
CA SER A 163 -18.11 12.83 3.13
C SER A 163 -16.70 12.75 3.71
N ASN A 164 -16.01 11.63 3.41
CA ASN A 164 -14.57 11.42 3.63
C ASN A 164 -13.69 12.57 3.09
N THR A 165 -14.27 13.45 2.26
CA THR A 165 -13.63 14.63 1.69
C THR A 165 -13.54 15.82 2.64
N ALA A 166 -14.24 15.85 3.78
CA ALA A 166 -14.18 16.98 4.71
C ALA A 166 -12.78 17.14 5.34
N GLY A 167 -12.17 16.06 5.84
CA GLY A 167 -10.80 16.05 6.38
C GLY A 167 -9.76 16.35 5.31
N ALA A 168 -9.88 15.72 4.13
CA ALA A 168 -9.02 15.99 2.98
C ALA A 168 -9.08 17.45 2.51
N LYS A 169 -10.30 18.04 2.45
CA LYS A 169 -10.51 19.43 2.05
C LYS A 169 -9.97 20.40 3.08
N ALA A 170 -10.17 20.13 4.36
CA ALA A 170 -9.61 20.92 5.46
C ALA A 170 -8.08 20.94 5.36
N MET A 171 -7.47 19.77 5.22
CA MET A 171 -6.01 19.64 5.14
C MET A 171 -5.41 20.25 3.87
N ARG A 172 -6.10 20.11 2.72
CA ARG A 172 -5.68 20.76 1.46
C ARG A 172 -5.81 22.28 1.52
N THR A 173 -6.85 22.78 2.17
CA THR A 173 -7.04 24.22 2.41
C THR A 173 -5.95 24.75 3.34
N TYR A 174 -5.67 24.02 4.42
CA TYR A 174 -4.65 24.37 5.38
C TYR A 174 -3.24 24.36 4.77
N GLY A 175 -2.91 23.35 3.96
CA GLY A 175 -1.64 23.33 3.22
C GLY A 175 -1.46 24.52 2.27
N LYS A 176 -2.55 25.02 1.66
CA LYS A 176 -2.51 26.26 0.87
C LYS A 176 -2.29 27.51 1.73
N MET A 177 -2.89 27.55 2.93
CA MET A 177 -2.72 28.65 3.88
C MET A 177 -1.29 28.69 4.43
N LEU A 178 -0.74 27.56 4.88
CA LEU A 178 0.64 27.48 5.36
C LEU A 178 1.66 27.86 4.28
N ASN A 179 1.49 27.44 3.02
CA ASN A 179 2.40 27.85 1.95
C ASN A 179 2.35 29.37 1.68
N ARG A 180 1.19 29.99 1.90
CA ARG A 180 1.00 31.44 1.79
C ARG A 180 1.62 32.18 2.99
N GLU A 181 1.47 31.65 4.21
CA GLU A 181 2.06 32.21 5.44
C GLU A 181 3.59 32.00 5.51
N ALA A 182 4.12 30.89 5.01
CA ALA A 182 5.56 30.66 4.88
C ALA A 182 6.24 31.69 3.95
N SER A 183 5.46 32.30 3.05
CA SER A 183 5.88 33.39 2.17
C SER A 183 5.76 34.78 2.83
N SER A 184 5.08 34.91 3.97
CA SER A 184 4.91 36.15 4.74
C SER A 184 5.35 35.94 6.19
N LYS A 185 6.67 35.95 6.45
CA LYS A 185 7.19 35.76 7.81
C LYS A 185 7.07 37.04 8.64
N THR A 186 6.43 36.95 9.81
CA THR A 186 6.55 37.92 10.92
C THR A 186 6.93 37.15 12.18
N GLU A 187 7.89 37.70 12.94
CA GLU A 187 8.59 37.06 14.07
C GLU A 187 7.66 36.57 15.21
N GLU A 188 6.47 37.15 15.33
CA GLU A 188 5.50 36.90 16.41
C GLU A 188 4.84 35.50 16.33
N ASN A 189 4.85 34.85 15.15
CA ASN A 189 4.22 33.53 14.96
C ASN A 189 5.15 32.35 15.34
N ARG A 190 6.43 32.61 15.63
CA ARG A 190 7.40 31.57 16.06
C ARG A 190 7.16 31.13 17.50
N GLU A 191 6.82 32.05 18.40
CA GLU A 191 6.68 31.76 19.84
C GLU A 191 5.39 31.00 20.19
N ALA A 192 4.34 31.12 19.37
CA ALA A 192 3.10 30.35 19.54
C ALA A 192 3.23 28.88 19.11
N ALA A 193 4.08 28.59 18.11
CA ALA A 193 4.38 27.23 17.66
C ALA A 193 5.22 26.42 18.67
N GLU A 194 5.95 27.11 19.56
CA GLU A 194 6.83 26.50 20.57
C GLU A 194 6.09 26.04 21.85
N ARG A 195 4.85 26.51 22.10
CA ARG A 195 4.09 26.19 23.34
C ARG A 195 3.14 25.00 23.24
N SER A 196 2.92 24.45 22.05
CA SER A 196 2.29 23.15 21.85
C SER A 196 3.30 22.04 22.11
N THR A 197 2.92 20.95 22.79
CA THR A 197 3.76 19.74 22.99
C THR A 197 4.56 19.42 21.72
N ALA A 198 5.82 19.86 21.67
CA ALA A 198 6.53 19.97 20.41
C ALA A 198 6.88 18.56 19.93
N ILE A 199 6.36 18.18 18.76
CA ILE A 199 6.77 16.94 18.09
C ILE A 199 8.30 16.96 17.97
N ASN A 200 8.97 15.96 18.55
CA ASN A 200 10.41 15.83 18.42
C ASN A 200 10.76 15.34 17.01
N TRP A 201 10.98 16.27 16.09
CA TRP A 201 11.29 15.97 14.69
C TRP A 201 12.57 15.15 14.52
N ALA A 202 13.55 15.30 15.40
CA ALA A 202 14.76 14.49 15.37
C ALA A 202 14.46 13.02 15.65
N ASP A 203 13.56 12.72 16.60
CA ASP A 203 13.10 11.36 16.86
C ASP A 203 12.25 10.82 15.70
N VAL A 204 11.33 11.62 15.14
CA VAL A 204 10.56 11.23 13.94
C VAL A 204 11.49 10.82 12.79
N ASP A 205 12.48 11.64 12.46
CA ASP A 205 13.45 11.36 11.39
C ASP A 205 14.32 10.13 11.71
N GLU A 206 14.70 9.94 12.98
CA GLU A 206 15.43 8.76 13.43
C GLU A 206 14.58 7.48 13.30
N GLN A 207 13.31 7.52 13.68
CA GLN A 207 12.42 6.38 13.50
C GLN A 207 12.20 6.06 12.02
N PHE A 208 12.04 7.06 11.16
CA PHE A 208 11.89 6.88 9.72
C PHE A 208 13.13 6.30 9.07
N ARG A 209 14.31 6.85 9.38
CA ARG A 209 15.59 6.27 8.99
C ARG A 209 15.68 4.81 9.43
N GLY A 210 15.35 4.56 10.68
CA GLY A 210 15.34 3.23 11.26
C GLY A 210 14.40 2.25 10.55
N ALA A 211 13.23 2.70 10.10
CA ALA A 211 12.29 1.91 9.32
C ALA A 211 12.82 1.61 7.91
N LEU A 212 13.40 2.60 7.23
CA LEU A 212 14.01 2.41 5.90
C LEU A 212 15.19 1.43 5.94
N VAL A 213 16.04 1.47 6.98
CA VAL A 213 17.14 0.49 7.14
C VAL A 213 16.58 -0.92 7.31
N ARG A 214 15.53 -1.09 8.14
CA ARG A 214 14.92 -2.41 8.35
C ARG A 214 14.21 -2.93 7.11
N LEU A 215 13.58 -2.03 6.35
CA LEU A 215 12.99 -2.35 5.06
C LEU A 215 14.06 -2.84 4.08
N ALA A 216 15.17 -2.11 3.94
CA ALA A 216 16.29 -2.51 3.09
C ALA A 216 16.82 -3.90 3.47
N TYR A 217 17.04 -4.13 4.76
CA TYR A 217 17.47 -5.43 5.27
C TYR A 217 16.46 -6.56 4.96
N ALA A 218 15.16 -6.29 5.08
CA ALA A 218 14.13 -7.26 4.72
C ALA A 218 14.21 -7.59 3.21
N THR A 219 14.30 -6.59 2.33
CA THR A 219 14.38 -6.81 0.88
C THR A 219 15.59 -7.65 0.44
N GLU A 220 16.72 -7.54 1.16
CA GLU A 220 17.95 -8.28 0.88
C GLU A 220 17.87 -9.76 1.27
N LYS A 221 16.99 -10.11 2.21
CA LYS A 221 16.76 -11.49 2.66
C LYS A 221 15.71 -12.24 1.86
N MET A 222 14.97 -11.53 1.02
CA MET A 222 13.86 -12.09 0.26
C MET A 222 14.36 -12.69 -1.06
N ASP A 223 13.76 -13.81 -1.45
CA ASP A 223 14.06 -14.48 -2.70
C ASP A 223 13.80 -13.56 -3.91
N PRO A 224 14.56 -13.67 -5.01
CA PRO A 224 14.34 -12.81 -6.18
C PRO A 224 12.93 -12.94 -6.76
N LEU A 225 12.35 -11.81 -7.19
CA LEU A 225 11.06 -11.80 -7.87
C LEU A 225 11.18 -12.34 -9.30
N PRO A 226 10.10 -12.96 -9.83
CA PRO A 226 10.01 -13.27 -11.26
C PRO A 226 10.16 -12.02 -12.13
N ALA A 227 10.68 -12.21 -13.34
CA ALA A 227 10.75 -11.12 -14.31
C ALA A 227 9.35 -10.60 -14.69
N GLY A 228 9.25 -9.29 -14.95
CA GLY A 228 8.01 -8.66 -15.42
C GLY A 228 6.97 -8.41 -14.33
N CYS A 229 7.36 -8.43 -13.05
CA CYS A 229 6.45 -8.01 -11.98
C CYS A 229 6.06 -6.53 -12.14
N ALA A 230 4.81 -6.23 -11.82
CA ALA A 230 4.29 -4.87 -11.73
C ALA A 230 3.97 -4.54 -10.26
N PHE A 231 3.59 -3.29 -10.00
CA PHE A 231 3.21 -2.87 -8.65
C PHE A 231 1.97 -1.97 -8.67
N ASN A 232 1.23 -1.99 -7.58
CA ASN A 232 0.06 -1.14 -7.34
C ASN A 232 0.06 -0.63 -5.89
N ILE A 233 -0.69 0.44 -5.62
CA ILE A 233 -0.90 0.95 -4.26
C ILE A 233 -2.38 0.82 -3.93
N GLY A 234 -2.66 0.29 -2.74
CA GLY A 234 -4.00 0.17 -2.19
C GLY A 234 -4.10 0.78 -0.80
N VAL A 235 -5.32 1.12 -0.40
CA VAL A 235 -5.66 1.47 0.97
C VAL A 235 -6.74 0.54 1.47
N GLU A 236 -6.58 0.05 2.68
CA GLU A 236 -7.64 -0.68 3.38
C GLU A 236 -8.27 0.29 4.37
N LEU A 237 -9.58 0.45 4.24
CA LEU A 237 -10.35 1.32 5.11
C LEU A 237 -10.76 0.59 6.39
N ARG A 238 -11.01 1.34 7.45
CA ARG A 238 -11.68 0.86 8.65
C ARG A 238 -13.12 0.48 8.32
N GLU A 239 -13.75 -0.35 9.15
CA GLU A 239 -15.13 -0.79 8.95
C GLU A 239 -16.14 0.37 8.88
N THR A 240 -15.83 1.49 9.54
CA THR A 240 -16.64 2.72 9.51
C THR A 240 -16.32 3.65 8.33
N GLY A 241 -15.34 3.32 7.51
CA GLY A 241 -14.89 4.14 6.38
C GLY A 241 -15.75 3.95 5.14
N LEU A 242 -16.20 5.05 4.54
CA LEU A 242 -16.91 4.98 3.25
C LEU A 242 -15.93 4.81 2.09
N ALA A 243 -16.40 4.28 0.96
CA ALA A 243 -15.57 4.26 -0.24
C ALA A 243 -15.25 5.70 -0.70
N PRO A 244 -14.02 5.97 -1.19
CA PRO A 244 -13.61 7.31 -1.65
C PRO A 244 -14.20 7.66 -3.02
N ILE A 245 -15.54 7.80 -3.06
CA ILE A 245 -16.30 8.17 -4.24
C ILE A 245 -16.09 9.67 -4.51
N GLY A 246 -15.70 10.03 -5.74
CA GLY A 246 -15.49 11.43 -6.14
C GLY A 246 -14.12 12.01 -5.81
N HIS A 247 -13.14 11.18 -5.46
CA HIS A 247 -11.74 11.60 -5.40
C HIS A 247 -11.22 11.92 -6.82
N PRO A 248 -10.40 12.96 -7.04
CA PRO A 248 -9.92 13.34 -8.37
C PRO A 248 -9.17 12.20 -9.09
N GLN A 249 -8.49 11.35 -8.32
CA GLN A 249 -7.98 10.07 -8.79
C GLN A 249 -8.99 8.97 -8.46
N ALA A 250 -9.45 8.25 -9.48
CA ALA A 250 -10.44 7.19 -9.35
C ALA A 250 -9.88 6.01 -8.53
N TRP A 251 -10.45 5.75 -7.36
CA TRP A 251 -10.20 4.55 -6.59
C TRP A 251 -11.15 3.45 -7.04
N ILE A 252 -10.60 2.26 -7.27
CA ILE A 252 -11.39 1.09 -7.66
C ILE A 252 -11.33 0.08 -6.51
N PRO A 253 -12.48 -0.44 -6.03
CA PRO A 253 -12.48 -1.53 -5.06
C PRO A 253 -11.67 -2.72 -5.57
N SER A 254 -10.75 -3.23 -4.75
CA SER A 254 -9.97 -4.40 -5.12
C SER A 254 -10.85 -5.64 -5.16
N GLN A 255 -10.65 -6.51 -6.16
CA GLN A 255 -11.37 -7.77 -6.23
C GLN A 255 -10.93 -8.68 -5.07
N PRO A 256 -11.86 -9.39 -4.39
CA PRO A 256 -11.54 -10.23 -3.25
C PRO A 256 -10.45 -11.28 -3.53
N LYS A 257 -10.39 -11.81 -4.76
CA LYS A 257 -9.43 -12.83 -5.17
C LYS A 257 -7.97 -12.34 -5.18
N ALA A 258 -7.74 -11.06 -5.49
CA ALA A 258 -6.40 -10.46 -5.41
C ALA A 258 -5.91 -10.36 -3.96
N ALA A 259 -6.83 -10.23 -2.99
CA ALA A 259 -6.53 -10.25 -1.56
C ALA A 259 -6.55 -11.66 -0.93
N ALA A 260 -7.28 -12.61 -1.54
CA ALA A 260 -7.55 -13.95 -1.02
C ALA A 260 -6.32 -14.87 -1.02
N HIS A 261 -5.35 -14.67 -1.91
CA HIS A 261 -4.12 -15.47 -1.94
C HIS A 261 -3.23 -15.31 -0.70
N PHE A 262 -3.56 -14.36 0.19
CA PHE A 262 -2.73 -13.98 1.33
C PHE A 262 -3.53 -13.88 2.63
N THR A 263 -4.76 -14.38 2.71
CA THR A 263 -5.55 -14.29 3.95
C THR A 263 -4.95 -15.20 5.03
N SER A 264 -3.98 -14.67 5.79
CA SER A 264 -3.89 -14.97 7.20
C SER A 264 -5.10 -14.30 7.85
N SER A 265 -6.04 -15.14 8.27
CA SER A 265 -7.29 -14.80 8.96
C SER A 265 -7.10 -13.84 10.15
N THR A 266 -7.78 -12.70 10.13
CA THR A 266 -8.13 -11.94 11.35
C THR A 266 -9.64 -11.74 11.53
N THR A 267 -10.50 -12.17 10.60
CA THR A 267 -11.96 -12.07 10.75
C THR A 267 -12.60 -13.44 10.94
N THR A 268 -13.11 -13.68 12.15
CA THR A 268 -13.59 -14.95 12.71
C THR A 268 -14.89 -15.53 12.11
N ARG A 269 -15.24 -15.31 10.83
CA ARG A 269 -16.59 -15.73 10.37
C ARG A 269 -16.77 -16.45 9.03
N THR A 270 -15.72 -16.85 8.33
CA THR A 270 -15.85 -17.70 7.14
C THR A 270 -14.73 -18.73 7.09
N ARG A 271 -14.86 -19.78 7.90
CA ARG A 271 -13.83 -20.81 8.15
C ARG A 271 -14.10 -22.14 7.45
N LYS A 272 -14.83 -22.21 6.33
CA LYS A 272 -15.29 -23.52 5.82
C LYS A 272 -14.95 -23.95 4.39
N TYR A 273 -14.24 -23.16 3.58
CA TYR A 273 -13.93 -23.59 2.20
C TYR A 273 -12.61 -23.08 1.61
N VAL A 274 -11.54 -22.95 2.42
CA VAL A 274 -10.18 -22.72 1.87
C VAL A 274 -9.17 -23.52 2.68
N GLU A 275 -9.18 -24.84 2.51
CA GLU A 275 -8.07 -25.72 2.84
C GLU A 275 -7.22 -25.93 1.57
N GLU A 276 -5.90 -26.06 1.75
CA GLU A 276 -4.86 -26.37 0.74
C GLU A 276 -4.31 -25.22 -0.14
N GLY A 277 -4.14 -24.03 0.44
CA GLY A 277 -3.23 -23.01 -0.10
C GLY A 277 -2.09 -22.73 0.89
N ALA A 278 -0.83 -22.82 0.45
CA ALA A 278 0.32 -22.49 1.28
C ALA A 278 0.21 -21.04 1.81
N ARG A 279 0.22 -20.89 3.14
CA ARG A 279 0.03 -19.61 3.84
C ARG A 279 1.16 -18.63 3.48
N ALA A 280 0.81 -17.40 3.14
CA ALA A 280 1.80 -16.35 2.91
C ALA A 280 2.72 -16.15 4.13
N ARG A 281 4.02 -15.98 3.88
CA ARG A 281 5.03 -15.75 4.91
C ARG A 281 4.97 -14.28 5.33
N THR A 282 4.67 -14.00 6.60
CA THR A 282 4.67 -12.64 7.16
C THR A 282 5.99 -12.35 7.86
N THR A 283 6.69 -11.32 7.41
CA THR A 283 7.97 -10.86 7.98
C THR A 283 7.80 -9.46 8.57
N PRO A 284 7.88 -9.29 9.90
CA PRO A 284 7.81 -7.97 10.52
C PRO A 284 9.05 -7.14 10.16
N VAL A 285 8.85 -5.88 9.78
CA VAL A 285 9.94 -4.98 9.40
C VAL A 285 10.30 -4.09 10.58
N ARG A 286 9.38 -3.23 11.04
CA ARG A 286 9.57 -2.33 12.19
C ARG A 286 8.23 -1.71 12.65
N SER A 287 8.11 -1.39 13.93
CA SER A 287 7.11 -0.45 14.45
C SER A 287 7.77 0.91 14.69
N VAL A 288 7.12 1.99 14.25
CA VAL A 288 7.55 3.38 14.39
C VAL A 288 6.66 4.05 15.42
N GLU A 289 7.29 4.62 16.45
CA GLU A 289 6.63 5.36 17.52
C GLU A 289 7.46 6.60 17.82
N ALA A 290 6.92 7.80 17.52
CA ALA A 290 7.56 9.09 17.75
C ALA A 290 6.50 10.15 18.09
N GLY A 291 6.35 10.43 19.39
CA GLY A 291 5.30 11.32 19.88
C GLY A 291 3.90 10.86 19.44
N PRO A 292 3.10 11.69 18.75
CA PRO A 292 1.76 11.31 18.29
C PRO A 292 1.77 10.37 17.08
N LEU A 293 2.92 10.13 16.45
CA LEU A 293 3.04 9.26 15.29
C LEU A 293 3.25 7.81 15.70
N PHE A 294 2.36 6.94 15.23
CA PHE A 294 2.52 5.51 15.36
C PHE A 294 2.10 4.77 14.09
N PHE A 295 2.94 3.88 13.58
CA PHE A 295 2.55 2.83 12.62
C PHE A 295 3.44 1.61 12.69
N GLU A 296 2.98 0.52 12.10
CA GLU A 296 3.75 -0.71 11.98
C GLU A 296 3.94 -1.07 10.51
N CYS A 297 5.09 -1.65 10.18
CA CYS A 297 5.34 -2.14 8.84
C CYS A 297 5.79 -3.60 8.84
N TRP A 298 5.25 -4.36 7.90
CA TRP A 298 5.62 -5.75 7.63
C TRP A 298 5.45 -6.05 6.14
N VAL A 299 6.06 -7.14 5.70
CA VAL A 299 5.88 -7.67 4.34
C VAL A 299 5.24 -9.04 4.41
N GLU A 300 4.33 -9.31 3.49
CA GLU A 300 3.80 -10.66 3.28
C GLU A 300 4.21 -11.17 1.91
N GLU A 301 4.76 -12.37 1.89
CA GLU A 301 5.32 -13.00 0.70
C GLU A 301 4.49 -14.22 0.31
N ALA A 302 4.17 -14.33 -0.97
CA ALA A 302 3.59 -15.55 -1.52
C ALA A 302 4.60 -16.69 -1.33
N PRO A 303 4.10 -17.93 -1.16
CA PRO A 303 4.93 -19.11 -1.26
C PRO A 303 5.78 -19.10 -2.54
N PRO A 304 7.02 -19.63 -2.50
CA PRO A 304 7.86 -19.75 -3.68
C PRO A 304 7.12 -20.46 -4.82
N LEU A 305 7.35 -20.03 -6.06
CA LEU A 305 6.77 -20.66 -7.26
C LEU A 305 7.02 -22.18 -7.32
N SER A 306 8.17 -22.63 -6.83
CA SER A 306 8.56 -24.05 -6.77
C SER A 306 7.77 -24.87 -5.76
N SER A 307 7.10 -24.23 -4.81
CA SER A 307 6.29 -24.88 -3.78
C SER A 307 4.81 -24.98 -4.16
N LEU A 308 4.41 -24.43 -5.32
CA LEU A 308 3.05 -24.55 -5.81
C LEU A 308 2.82 -25.96 -6.37
N PRO A 309 1.68 -26.60 -6.06
CA PRO A 309 1.31 -27.88 -6.64
C PRO A 309 1.33 -27.79 -8.17
N ILE A 310 2.01 -28.73 -8.82
CA ILE A 310 1.96 -28.88 -10.28
C ILE A 310 0.51 -29.22 -10.64
N PRO A 311 -0.14 -28.49 -11.56
CA PRO A 311 -1.50 -28.79 -11.96
C PRO A 311 -1.59 -30.21 -12.56
N ASP A 312 -2.65 -30.94 -12.22
CA ASP A 312 -2.86 -32.36 -12.57
C ASP A 312 -2.80 -32.67 -14.08
N SER A 313 -2.87 -31.63 -14.94
CA SER A 313 -2.69 -31.74 -16.39
C SER A 313 -1.28 -32.15 -16.83
N GLN A 314 -0.29 -32.19 -15.93
CA GLN A 314 1.08 -32.66 -16.23
C GLN A 314 1.42 -34.03 -15.64
N ARG A 315 0.47 -34.76 -15.05
CA ARG A 315 0.71 -36.14 -14.58
C ARG A 315 0.61 -37.09 -15.78
N THR A 316 1.62 -37.09 -16.63
CA THR A 316 1.75 -38.04 -17.73
C THR A 316 1.82 -39.46 -17.16
N THR A 317 0.82 -40.29 -17.45
CA THR A 317 0.84 -41.72 -17.18
C THR A 317 1.99 -42.36 -17.98
N GLN A 318 3.07 -42.76 -17.32
CA GLN A 318 4.01 -43.71 -17.92
C GLN A 318 3.36 -45.10 -17.94
N PRO A 319 3.27 -45.77 -19.10
CA PRO A 319 2.90 -47.17 -19.13
C PRO A 319 4.12 -48.03 -18.78
N THR A 320 3.91 -48.98 -17.86
CA THR A 320 4.76 -50.15 -17.62
C THR A 320 4.70 -51.13 -18.78
#